data_AF-A0A9W6LGA2-F1
#
_entry.id   AF-A0A9W6LGA2-F1
#
_cell.length_a   1.000
_cell.length_b   1.000
_cell.length_c   1.000
_cell.angle_alpha   90.00
_cell.angle_beta   90.00
_cell.angle_gamma   90.00
#
_symmetry.space_group_name_H-M   'P 1'
#
loop_
_entity.id
_entity.type
_entity.pdbx_description
1 polymer ?
#
loop_
_entity_poly.entity_id
_entity_poly.type
_entity_poly.pdbx_seq_one_letter_code
_entity_poly.pdbx_strand_id
1 'polypeptide(L)'
;MTIQDLLILFGAPILVVVAVFTVIFLRHPRPQSRYRAGDPYNFKPVWFVARNGAVAGESGLAELESGAHGAEAVASGPKGGSHGKW
;
A
#
# COMPACT_ATOMS: atom_id res chain seq x y z
N MET A 1 -25.13 42.12 21.48
CA MET A 1 -24.84 41.38 20.23
C MET A 1 -26.09 40.65 19.83
N THR A 2 -26.57 40.85 18.60
CA THR A 2 -27.80 40.20 18.10
C THR A 2 -27.50 38.81 17.56
N ILE A 3 -28.53 37.99 17.33
CA ILE A 3 -28.35 36.66 16.72
C ILE A 3 -27.78 36.75 15.30
N GLN A 4 -28.12 37.83 14.57
CA GLN A 4 -27.61 38.12 13.24
C GLN A 4 -26.10 38.40 13.28
N ASP A 5 -25.63 39.17 14.27
CA ASP A 5 -24.19 39.44 14.44
C ASP A 5 -23.40 38.16 14.72
N LEU A 6 -23.98 37.24 15.51
CA LEU A 6 -23.36 35.94 15.82
C LEU A 6 -23.28 35.04 14.59
N LEU A 7 -24.33 35.00 13.77
CA LEU A 7 -24.35 34.22 12.53
C LEU A 7 -23.36 34.75 11.49
N ILE A 8 -23.16 36.06 11.43
CA ILE A 8 -22.15 36.65 10.53
C ILE A 8 -20.74 36.35 11.06
N LEU A 9 -20.50 36.60 12.34
CA LEU A 9 -19.16 36.47 12.93
C LEU A 9 -18.65 35.02 12.96
N PHE A 10 -19.54 34.05 13.24
CA PHE A 10 -19.14 32.65 13.39
C PHE A 10 -19.68 31.76 12.27
N GLY A 11 -20.90 32.03 11.78
CA GLY A 11 -21.51 31.22 10.75
C GLY A 11 -20.78 31.32 9.41
N ALA A 12 -20.43 32.53 8.96
CA ALA A 12 -19.74 32.70 7.68
C ALA A 12 -18.36 31.99 7.64
N PRO A 13 -17.47 32.13 8.65
CA PRO A 13 -16.21 31.38 8.69
C PRO A 13 -16.41 29.85 8.72
N ILE A 14 -17.36 29.36 9.51
CA ILE A 14 -17.67 27.93 9.58
C ILE A 14 -18.15 27.43 8.20
N LEU A 15 -19.02 28.19 7.53
CA LEU A 15 -19.53 27.84 6.20
C LEU A 15 -18.41 27.74 5.17
N VAL A 16 -17.45 28.67 5.20
CA VAL A 16 -16.27 28.63 4.32
C VAL A 16 -15.45 27.36 4.56
N VAL A 17 -15.18 27.02 5.83
CA VAL A 17 -14.43 25.80 6.16
C VAL A 17 -15.16 24.55 5.68
N VAL A 18 -16.47 24.45 5.93
CA VAL A 18 -17.30 23.33 5.49
C VAL A 18 -17.32 23.23 3.96
N ALA A 19 -17.48 24.35 3.26
CA ALA A 19 -17.49 24.38 1.81
C ALA A 19 -16.16 23.89 1.22
N VAL A 20 -15.04 24.42 1.70
CA VAL A 20 -13.69 24.00 1.26
C VAL A 20 -13.45 22.53 1.57
N PHE A 21 -13.76 22.09 2.80
CA PHE A 21 -13.63 20.69 3.20
C PHE A 21 -14.45 19.77 2.28
N THR A 22 -15.69 20.14 1.99
CA THR A 22 -16.56 19.35 1.11
C THR A 22 -15.98 19.23 -0.29
N VAL A 23 -15.50 20.33 -0.88
CA VAL A 23 -14.88 20.30 -2.20
C VAL A 23 -13.66 19.37 -2.25
N ILE A 24 -12.83 19.39 -1.20
CA ILE A 24 -11.58 18.61 -1.16
C ILE A 24 -11.86 17.13 -0.88
N PHE A 25 -12.70 16.82 0.11
CA PHE A 25 -12.76 15.48 0.70
C PHE A 25 -13.99 14.68 0.30
N LEU A 26 -15.03 15.30 -0.27
CA LEU A 26 -16.25 14.57 -0.64
C LEU A 26 -16.00 13.53 -1.74
N ARG A 27 -15.01 13.77 -2.60
CA ARG A 27 -14.67 12.87 -3.70
C ARG A 27 -13.38 12.10 -3.42
N HIS A 28 -13.31 11.39 -2.29
CA HIS A 28 -12.23 10.45 -2.10
C HIS A 28 -12.41 9.24 -3.04
N PRO A 29 -11.46 8.95 -3.95
CA PRO A 29 -11.52 7.71 -4.72
C PRO A 29 -11.54 6.55 -3.73
N ARG A 30 -12.49 5.63 -3.91
CA ARG A 30 -12.57 4.45 -3.05
C ARG A 30 -11.21 3.75 -3.11
N PRO A 31 -10.58 3.45 -1.96
CA PRO A 31 -9.36 2.65 -1.97
C PRO A 31 -9.60 1.39 -2.79
N GLN A 32 -8.62 0.98 -3.60
CA GLN A 32 -8.77 -0.23 -4.41
C GLN A 32 -9.25 -1.37 -3.53
N SER A 33 -10.28 -2.09 -4.00
CA SER A 33 -10.90 -3.17 -3.23
C SER A 33 -9.81 -4.12 -2.75
N ARG A 34 -9.78 -4.40 -1.44
CA ARG A 34 -8.92 -5.44 -0.90
C ARG A 34 -9.37 -6.79 -1.44
N TYR A 35 -8.44 -7.75 -1.52
CA TYR A 35 -8.81 -9.13 -1.81
C TYR A 35 -9.77 -9.65 -0.75
N ARG A 36 -10.84 -10.33 -1.19
CA ARG A 36 -11.81 -10.99 -0.33
C ARG A 36 -11.73 -12.50 -0.56
N ALA A 37 -11.62 -13.27 0.51
CA ALA A 37 -11.66 -14.72 0.42
C ALA A 37 -13.02 -15.16 -0.13
N GLY A 38 -13.02 -16.02 -1.14
CA GLY A 38 -14.20 -16.46 -1.88
C GLY A 38 -14.41 -15.74 -3.22
N ASP A 39 -13.84 -14.55 -3.40
CA ASP A 39 -13.84 -13.88 -4.70
C ASP A 39 -12.65 -14.36 -5.55
N PRO A 40 -12.80 -14.49 -6.89
CA PRO A 40 -11.68 -14.76 -7.78
C PRO A 40 -10.61 -13.68 -7.71
N TYR A 41 -9.34 -14.08 -7.76
CA TYR A 41 -8.22 -13.15 -7.77
C TYR A 41 -8.12 -12.44 -9.12
N ASN A 42 -8.60 -11.20 -9.19
CA ASN A 42 -8.62 -10.37 -10.41
C ASN A 42 -7.55 -9.26 -10.42
N PHE A 43 -6.58 -9.33 -9.50
CA PHE A 43 -5.48 -8.36 -9.45
C PHE A 43 -4.36 -8.79 -10.39
N LYS A 44 -3.52 -7.84 -10.79
CA LYS A 44 -2.26 -8.16 -11.48
C LYS A 44 -1.40 -9.05 -10.56
N PRO A 45 -0.64 -10.02 -11.11
CA PRO A 45 0.26 -10.83 -10.29
C PRO A 45 1.37 -9.94 -9.73
N VAL A 46 1.69 -10.12 -8.44
CA VAL A 46 2.68 -9.32 -7.72
C VAL A 46 3.69 -10.25 -7.04
N TRP A 47 4.97 -9.92 -7.17
CA TRP A 47 6.06 -10.56 -6.44
C TRP A 47 6.65 -9.54 -5.46
N PHE A 48 6.56 -9.85 -4.17
CA PHE A 48 7.19 -9.04 -3.14
C PHE A 48 8.60 -9.54 -2.92
N VAL A 49 9.58 -8.73 -3.31
CA VAL A 49 10.99 -9.00 -3.05
C VAL A 49 11.32 -8.46 -1.66
N ALA A 50 11.87 -9.31 -0.80
CA ALA A 50 12.33 -8.86 0.51
C ALA A 50 13.50 -7.88 0.34
N ARG A 51 13.51 -6.79 1.14
CA ARG A 51 14.69 -5.92 1.21
C ARG A 51 15.88 -6.70 1.77
N ASN A 52 17.08 -6.33 1.33
CA ASN A 52 18.32 -6.87 1.91
C ASN A 52 18.34 -6.64 3.44
N GLY A 53 18.66 -7.67 4.21
CA GLY A 53 18.67 -7.61 5.68
C GLY A 53 17.29 -7.60 6.36
N ALA A 54 16.19 -7.87 5.64
CA ALA A 54 14.86 -8.01 6.25
C ALA A 54 14.74 -9.21 7.21
N VAL A 55 15.63 -10.20 7.05
CA VAL A 55 15.72 -11.37 7.91
C VAL A 55 16.96 -11.19 8.77
N ALA A 56 16.81 -11.24 10.10
CA ALA A 56 17.94 -11.28 11.01
C ALA A 56 18.69 -12.59 10.75
N GLY A 57 19.88 -12.48 10.15
CA GLY A 57 20.74 -13.62 9.91
C GLY A 57 21.40 -14.05 11.21
N GLU A 58 20.89 -15.12 11.83
CA GLU A 58 21.75 -15.99 12.62
C GLU A 58 22.25 -17.13 11.71
N SER A 59 23.56 -17.05 11.48
CA SER A 59 24.52 -18.11 11.12
C SER A 59 24.30 -18.94 9.85
N GLY A 60 25.07 -18.54 8.82
CA GLY A 60 25.85 -19.49 8.02
C GLY A 60 25.32 -19.81 6.63
N LEU A 61 25.66 -18.98 5.63
CA LEU A 61 26.31 -19.34 4.36
C LEU A 61 26.03 -18.30 3.26
N ALA A 62 27.12 -17.87 2.64
CA ALA A 62 27.27 -17.17 1.35
C ALA A 62 26.53 -15.83 1.18
N GLU A 63 27.27 -14.74 1.40
CA GLU A 63 26.98 -13.43 0.82
C GLU A 63 27.02 -13.55 -0.72
N LEU A 64 25.88 -13.29 -1.38
CA LEU A 64 25.79 -13.21 -2.83
C LEU A 64 25.77 -11.73 -3.23
N GLU A 65 26.81 -11.32 -3.96
CA GLU A 65 26.89 -9.98 -4.54
C GLU A 65 25.70 -9.74 -5.49
N SER A 66 25.02 -8.62 -5.31
CA SER A 66 23.94 -8.14 -6.18
C SER A 66 24.54 -7.68 -7.51
N GLY A 67 24.78 -8.62 -8.42
CA GLY A 67 25.20 -8.36 -9.79
C GLY A 67 24.06 -7.78 -10.65
N ALA A 68 23.83 -6.47 -10.57
CA ALA A 68 23.32 -5.74 -11.71
C ALA A 68 24.48 -5.63 -12.71
N HIS A 69 24.63 -6.60 -13.61
CA HIS A 69 25.27 -6.54 -14.93
C HIS A 69 25.62 -7.96 -15.39
N GLY A 70 25.18 -8.33 -16.60
CA GLY A 70 25.67 -9.53 -17.31
C GLY A 70 24.75 -10.73 -17.18
N ALA A 71 24.06 -11.03 -18.28
CA ALA A 71 23.38 -12.29 -18.46
C ALA A 71 24.40 -13.43 -18.59
N GLU A 72 24.51 -14.32 -17.60
CA GLU A 72 24.84 -15.72 -17.86
C GLU A 72 24.38 -16.69 -16.75
N ALA A 73 23.79 -17.80 -17.24
CA ALA A 73 23.47 -19.08 -16.61
C ALA A 73 22.95 -19.07 -15.15
N VAL A 74 21.66 -18.76 -15.02
CA VAL A 74 20.85 -19.15 -13.87
C VAL A 74 20.80 -20.68 -13.81
N ALA A 75 21.72 -21.32 -13.11
CA ALA A 75 21.59 -22.71 -12.67
C ALA A 75 20.57 -22.77 -11.52
N SER A 76 19.31 -22.45 -11.81
CA SER A 76 18.20 -22.58 -10.87
C SER A 76 17.47 -23.89 -11.14
N GLY A 77 18.10 -25.00 -10.78
CA GLY A 77 17.41 -26.28 -10.65
C GLY A 77 16.42 -26.26 -9.47
N PRO A 78 15.48 -27.22 -9.40
CA PRO A 78 14.51 -27.27 -8.30
C PRO A 78 15.22 -27.47 -6.96
N LYS A 79 15.11 -26.50 -6.05
CA LYS A 79 15.73 -26.59 -4.70
C LYS A 79 14.79 -27.16 -3.64
N GLY A 80 13.54 -27.43 -3.98
CA GLY A 80 12.50 -27.97 -3.10
C GLY A 80 11.10 -27.44 -3.45
N GLY A 81 10.09 -27.83 -2.66
CA GLY A 81 8.71 -27.34 -2.80
C GLY A 81 7.87 -27.73 -1.58
N SER A 82 6.93 -26.87 -1.20
CA SER A 82 5.89 -27.17 -0.22
C SER A 82 4.52 -26.89 -0.83
N HIS A 83 3.52 -27.68 -0.46
CA HIS A 83 2.15 -27.53 -0.93
C HIS A 83 1.18 -27.82 0.21
N GLY A 84 0.09 -27.06 0.26
CA GLY A 84 -1.03 -27.27 1.16
C GLY A 84 -2.31 -26.74 0.53
N LYS A 85 -3.44 -27.25 0.98
CA LYS A 85 -4.78 -26.73 0.67
C LYS A 85 -5.35 -26.12 1.94
N TRP A 86 -5.98 -24.97 1.79
CA TRP A 86 -6.64 -24.24 2.86
C TRP A 86 -7.95 -24.92 3.22
#